data_AF-A0A5S3WIQ6-F1
#
_entry.id   AF-A0A5S3WIQ6-F1
#
_cell.length_a   1.000
_cell.length_b   1.000
_cell.length_c   1.000
_cell.angle_alpha   90.00
_cell.angle_beta   90.00
_cell.angle_gamma   90.00
#
_symmetry.space_group_name_H-M   'P 1'
#
loop_
_entity.id
_entity.type
_entity.pdbx_description
1 polymer ?
#
loop_
_entity_poly.entity_id
_entity_poly.type
_entity_poly.pdbx_seq_one_letter_code
_entity_poly.pdbx_strand_id
1 'polypeptide(L)'
;HSGSRIWVVDKHHRVLAQSGTIQHADGVWASSLQENEQQGAWQRFEERFLHPLYYKILPRPPSDFLDTLHDVAALEGSHIANALKGKPASNWRLTPDNKAVILSAAYPIWGDDQVLGAVIAEETTNGVRTLRHKALEKLFNVILAVMFIGTITLFFF
;
A
#
# COMPACT_ATOMS: atom_id res chain seq x y z
N HIS A 1 0.23 1.96 -11.37
CA HIS A 1 0.96 0.74 -10.99
C HIS A 1 0.00 -0.17 -10.21
N SER A 2 -0.03 -1.47 -10.53
CA SER A 2 -0.89 -2.45 -9.86
C SER A 2 -0.29 -2.80 -8.49
N GLY A 3 -1.07 -2.68 -7.41
CA GLY A 3 -0.66 -3.02 -6.04
C GLY A 3 -0.65 -4.53 -5.75
N SER A 4 -0.27 -5.33 -6.74
CA SER A 4 -0.30 -6.79 -6.71
C SER A 4 1.07 -7.38 -6.98
N ARG A 5 1.38 -8.48 -6.28
CA ARG A 5 2.57 -9.30 -6.48
C ARG A 5 2.14 -10.68 -6.96
N ILE A 6 2.75 -11.16 -8.04
CA ILE A 6 2.56 -12.51 -8.56
C ILE A 6 3.90 -13.24 -8.48
N TRP A 7 3.88 -14.47 -8.02
CA TRP A 7 5.07 -15.30 -7.92
C TRP A 7 4.71 -16.77 -8.14
N VAL A 8 5.67 -17.52 -8.69
CA VAL A 8 5.49 -18.92 -9.07
C VAL A 8 6.45 -19.76 -8.26
N VAL A 9 5.95 -20.85 -7.69
CA VAL A 9 6.74 -21.79 -6.89
C VAL A 9 6.71 -23.19 -7.49
N ASP A 10 7.80 -23.91 -7.32
CA ASP A 10 7.87 -25.33 -7.65
C ASP A 10 7.41 -26.22 -6.49
N LYS A 11 7.29 -27.53 -6.75
CA LYS A 11 6.96 -28.55 -5.74
C LYS A 11 7.92 -28.66 -4.56
N HIS A 12 9.13 -28.08 -4.65
CA HIS A 12 10.10 -28.01 -3.56
C HIS A 12 10.02 -26.69 -2.79
N HIS A 13 8.93 -25.94 -2.96
CA HIS A 13 8.73 -24.63 -2.33
C HIS A 13 9.78 -23.59 -2.76
N ARG A 14 10.36 -23.73 -3.95
CA ARG A 14 11.32 -22.76 -4.49
C ARG A 14 10.62 -21.77 -5.40
N VAL A 15 10.91 -20.49 -5.24
CA VAL A 15 10.40 -19.43 -6.12
C VAL A 15 11.13 -19.50 -7.47
N LEU A 16 10.38 -19.69 -8.56
CA LEU A 16 10.89 -19.75 -9.93
C LEU A 16 10.81 -18.40 -10.64
N ALA A 17 9.79 -17.60 -10.32
CA ALA A 17 9.58 -16.28 -10.92
C ALA A 17 8.80 -15.38 -9.98
N GLN A 18 9.06 -14.08 -10.04
CA GLN A 18 8.35 -13.05 -9.28
C GLN A 18 8.14 -11.80 -10.15
N SER A 19 6.96 -11.20 -10.05
CA SER A 19 6.61 -9.95 -10.72
C SER A 19 5.73 -9.08 -9.82
N GLY A 20 5.96 -7.77 -9.86
CA GLY A 20 5.23 -6.80 -9.06
C GLY A 20 5.70 -6.68 -7.61
N THR A 21 5.06 -5.77 -6.87
CA THR A 21 5.33 -5.51 -5.46
C THR A 21 4.05 -5.04 -4.78
N ILE A 22 3.86 -5.43 -3.52
CA ILE A 22 2.74 -5.00 -2.69
C ILE A 22 3.11 -3.86 -1.73
N GLN A 23 4.39 -3.47 -1.67
CA GLN A 23 4.85 -2.43 -0.74
C GLN A 23 4.27 -1.04 -1.07
N HIS A 24 4.10 -0.75 -2.36
CA HIS A 24 3.64 0.55 -2.86
C HIS A 24 2.20 0.47 -3.40
N ALA A 25 1.39 -0.42 -2.82
CA ALA A 25 -0.02 -0.59 -3.18
C ALA A 25 -0.86 0.51 -2.55
N ASP A 26 -0.64 1.76 -2.96
CA ASP A 26 -1.36 2.92 -2.46
C ASP A 26 -2.82 2.97 -2.98
N GLY A 27 -3.24 1.96 -3.74
CA GLY A 27 -4.55 1.84 -4.36
C GLY A 27 -4.71 2.77 -5.57
N VAL A 28 -5.72 2.50 -6.40
CA VAL A 28 -6.11 3.35 -7.56
C VAL A 28 -6.38 4.82 -7.16
N TRP A 29 -6.57 5.07 -5.86
CA TRP A 29 -6.90 6.35 -5.24
C TRP A 29 -5.70 7.24 -4.89
N ALA A 30 -4.49 6.70 -4.78
CA ALA A 30 -3.32 7.53 -4.48
C ALA A 30 -2.74 8.22 -5.72
N SER A 31 -2.86 7.61 -6.89
CA SER A 31 -2.50 8.26 -8.16
C SER A 31 -3.37 9.48 -8.47
N SER A 32 -4.68 9.44 -8.14
CA SER A 32 -5.59 10.58 -8.32
C SER A 32 -5.36 11.72 -7.32
N LEU A 33 -4.51 11.48 -6.33
CA LEU A 33 -4.04 12.44 -5.35
C LEU A 33 -2.67 13.03 -5.70
N GLN A 34 -2.01 12.50 -6.73
CA GLN A 34 -0.76 12.98 -7.32
C GLN A 34 -0.98 13.68 -8.67
N GLU A 35 -2.12 13.45 -9.33
CA GLU A 35 -2.55 14.25 -10.47
C GLU A 35 -3.17 15.57 -10.00
N ASN A 36 -2.31 16.56 -9.71
CA ASN A 36 -2.34 17.90 -10.33
C ASN A 36 -1.29 18.79 -9.63
N GLU A 37 -0.02 18.38 -9.64
CA GLU A 37 1.07 19.30 -9.26
C GLU A 37 1.25 20.33 -10.37
N GLN A 38 0.45 21.40 -10.30
CA GLN A 38 0.71 22.61 -11.05
C GLN A 38 2.05 23.17 -10.60
N GLN A 39 3.02 23.17 -11.52
CA GLN A 39 4.39 23.68 -11.38
C GLN A 39 4.42 25.20 -11.17
N GLY A 40 3.82 25.69 -10.08
CA GLY A 40 3.64 27.10 -9.77
C GLY A 40 4.51 27.56 -8.61
N ALA A 41 4.69 28.88 -8.49
CA ALA A 41 5.35 29.53 -7.35
C ALA A 41 4.75 29.13 -5.97
N TRP A 42 3.51 28.64 -5.97
CA TRP A 42 2.81 28.11 -4.81
C TRP A 42 3.46 26.86 -4.21
N GLN A 43 3.92 25.91 -5.02
CA GLN A 43 4.59 24.68 -4.54
C GLN A 43 5.89 25.00 -3.78
N ARG A 44 6.67 25.98 -4.27
CA ARG A 44 7.89 26.44 -3.58
C ARG A 44 7.61 27.10 -2.22
N PHE A 45 6.48 27.79 -2.09
CA PHE A 45 6.05 28.37 -0.81
C PHE A 45 5.59 27.27 0.16
N GLU A 46 4.81 26.31 -0.34
CA GLU A 46 4.31 25.17 0.43
C GLU A 46 5.46 24.31 0.96
N GLU A 47 6.43 23.96 0.11
CA GLU A 47 7.58 23.15 0.52
C GLU A 47 8.47 23.84 1.55
N ARG A 48 8.63 25.15 1.45
CA ARG A 48 9.58 25.90 2.28
C ARG A 48 9.02 26.34 3.63
N PHE A 49 7.72 26.63 3.71
CA PHE A 49 7.09 27.18 4.90
C PHE A 49 6.04 26.27 5.52
N LEU A 50 5.22 25.60 4.70
CA LEU A 50 4.09 24.81 5.20
C LEU A 50 4.51 23.39 5.61
N HIS A 51 5.30 22.67 4.80
CA HIS A 51 5.79 21.34 5.16
C HIS A 51 6.54 21.27 6.52
N PRO A 52 7.53 22.15 6.82
CA PRO A 52 8.21 22.08 8.12
C PRO A 52 7.30 22.37 9.32
N LEU A 53 6.19 23.09 9.13
CA LEU A 53 5.18 23.32 10.16
C LEU A 53 4.21 22.14 10.29
N TYR A 54 3.73 21.59 9.17
CA TYR A 54 2.81 20.44 9.14
C TYR A 54 3.42 19.18 9.78
N TYR A 55 4.66 18.84 9.42
CA TYR A 55 5.32 17.61 9.91
C TYR A 55 5.82 17.69 11.36
N LYS A 56 5.71 18.87 12.00
CA LYS A 56 5.99 19.03 13.42
C LYS A 56 4.78 18.67 14.30
N ILE A 57 3.59 18.61 13.70
CA ILE A 57 2.31 18.46 14.41
C ILE A 57 1.59 17.17 13.98
N LEU A 58 1.67 16.75 12.71
CA LEU A 58 1.09 15.49 12.24
C LEU A 58 2.15 14.38 12.17
N PRO A 59 1.91 13.19 12.77
CA PRO A 59 2.77 12.03 12.57
C PRO A 59 2.77 11.66 11.08
N ARG A 60 3.98 11.59 10.51
CA ARG A 60 4.23 11.22 9.11
C ARG A 60 3.49 9.91 8.79
N PRO A 61 2.72 9.82 7.70
CA PRO A 61 2.11 8.56 7.32
C PRO A 61 3.24 7.55 7.09
N PRO A 62 3.20 6.36 7.71
CA PRO A 62 4.16 5.31 7.40
C PRO A 62 3.90 4.88 5.95
N SER A 63 4.77 5.29 5.03
CA SER A 63 4.74 4.87 3.63
C SER A 63 5.08 3.39 3.47
N ASP A 64 5.84 2.84 4.43
CA ASP A 64 6.47 1.55 4.26
C ASP A 64 6.16 0.63 5.45
N PHE A 65 5.58 -0.52 5.15
CA PHE A 65 5.47 -1.64 6.08
C PHE A 65 6.66 -2.58 5.89
N LEU A 66 7.12 -3.20 6.98
CA LEU A 66 8.24 -4.15 6.94
C LEU A 66 7.75 -5.50 6.41
N ASP A 67 8.12 -5.86 5.17
CA ASP A 67 7.93 -7.21 4.60
C ASP A 67 9.25 -8.02 4.66
N THR A 68 9.79 -8.20 5.87
CA THR A 68 11.06 -8.90 6.12
C THR A 68 10.95 -10.43 6.12
N LEU A 69 9.76 -10.99 5.90
CA LEU A 69 9.54 -12.44 5.81
C LEU A 69 9.49 -12.93 4.35
N HIS A 70 10.34 -12.34 3.49
CA HIS A 70 10.43 -12.67 2.07
C HIS A 70 10.73 -14.15 1.78
N ASP A 71 11.20 -14.93 2.76
CA ASP A 71 11.79 -16.25 2.49
C ASP A 71 11.21 -17.42 3.31
N VAL A 72 10.46 -17.17 4.38
CA VAL A 72 10.00 -18.25 5.29
C VAL A 72 8.49 -18.26 5.48
N ALA A 73 7.86 -17.14 5.85
CA ALA A 73 6.40 -17.11 6.06
C ALA A 73 5.59 -17.25 4.77
N ALA A 74 6.18 -16.88 3.63
CA ALA A 74 5.53 -17.01 2.34
C ALA A 74 5.48 -18.47 1.87
N LEU A 75 6.34 -19.38 2.38
CA LEU A 75 6.39 -20.79 1.93
C LEU A 75 5.59 -21.76 2.83
N GLU A 76 5.16 -21.32 4.01
CA GLU A 76 4.46 -22.15 5.02
C GLU A 76 2.93 -22.00 4.99
N GLY A 77 2.40 -21.14 4.11
CA GLY A 77 0.97 -20.90 4.01
C GLY A 77 0.18 -22.14 3.58
N SER A 78 -0.87 -22.49 4.33
CA SER A 78 -1.77 -23.62 4.00
C SER A 78 -2.34 -23.56 2.58
N HIS A 79 -2.52 -22.35 2.04
CA HIS A 79 -2.97 -22.11 0.68
C HIS A 79 -2.00 -22.62 -0.40
N ILE A 80 -0.68 -22.49 -0.19
CA ILE A 80 0.35 -23.00 -1.13
C ILE A 80 0.41 -24.52 -1.06
N ALA A 81 0.39 -25.08 0.15
CA ALA A 81 0.38 -26.53 0.33
C ALA A 81 -0.85 -27.18 -0.31
N ASN A 82 -2.02 -26.52 -0.27
CA ASN A 82 -3.22 -26.99 -0.96
C ASN A 82 -3.08 -26.87 -2.49
N ALA A 83 -2.53 -25.75 -2.98
CA ALA A 83 -2.32 -25.56 -4.41
C ALA A 83 -1.33 -26.58 -4.99
N LEU A 84 -0.25 -26.88 -4.28
CA LEU A 84 0.70 -27.94 -4.68
C LEU A 84 0.09 -29.36 -4.63
N LYS A 85 -1.04 -29.54 -3.94
CA LYS A 85 -1.86 -30.77 -3.96
C LYS A 85 -2.98 -30.74 -5.02
N GLY A 86 -2.96 -29.74 -5.91
CA GLY A 86 -3.96 -29.60 -6.98
C GLY A 86 -5.24 -28.89 -6.57
N LYS A 87 -5.31 -28.31 -5.36
CA LYS A 87 -6.50 -27.64 -4.85
C LYS A 87 -6.27 -26.14 -4.70
N PRO A 88 -6.97 -25.28 -5.44
CA PRO A 88 -6.84 -23.84 -5.27
C PRO A 88 -7.26 -23.43 -3.85
N ALA A 89 -6.56 -22.45 -3.29
CA ALA A 89 -6.83 -21.99 -1.94
C ALA A 89 -6.42 -20.52 -1.77
N SER A 90 -7.04 -19.84 -0.82
CA SER A 90 -6.70 -18.47 -0.44
C SER A 90 -6.42 -18.37 1.05
N ASN A 91 -5.67 -17.34 1.44
CA ASN A 91 -5.37 -17.05 2.83
C ASN A 91 -5.29 -15.55 3.06
N TRP A 92 -5.63 -15.13 4.27
CA TRP A 92 -5.49 -13.76 4.74
C TRP A 92 -4.43 -13.75 5.84
N ARG A 93 -3.43 -12.86 5.73
CA ARG A 93 -2.43 -12.67 6.80
C ARG A 93 -2.24 -11.21 7.15
N LEU A 94 -1.93 -10.93 8.40
CA LEU A 94 -1.44 -9.63 8.84
C LEU A 94 0.06 -9.50 8.55
N THR A 95 0.50 -8.28 8.24
CA THR A 95 1.94 -7.96 8.22
C THR A 95 2.52 -8.07 9.64
N PRO A 96 3.83 -8.34 9.82
CA PRO A 96 4.43 -8.49 11.14
C PRO A 96 4.28 -7.26 12.04
N ASP A 97 4.20 -6.08 11.43
CA ASP A 97 3.97 -4.80 12.11
C ASP A 97 2.47 -4.49 12.32
N ASN A 98 1.56 -5.41 11.94
CA ASN A 98 0.11 -5.31 12.08
C ASN A 98 -0.52 -4.10 11.38
N LYS A 99 0.18 -3.52 10.39
CA LYS A 99 -0.26 -2.30 9.70
C LYS A 99 -1.12 -2.58 8.48
N ALA A 100 -0.98 -3.76 7.85
CA ALA A 100 -1.72 -4.12 6.66
C ALA A 100 -2.17 -5.58 6.69
N VAL A 101 -3.24 -5.87 5.94
CA VAL A 101 -3.68 -7.24 5.66
C VAL A 101 -3.34 -7.57 4.21
N ILE A 102 -2.70 -8.73 4.02
CA ILE A 102 -2.33 -9.30 2.72
C ILE A 102 -3.29 -10.45 2.43
N LEU A 103 -3.95 -10.38 1.28
CA LEU A 103 -4.74 -11.45 0.69
C LEU A 103 -3.87 -12.20 -0.31
N SER A 104 -3.69 -13.50 -0.11
CA SER A 104 -2.94 -14.38 -1.01
C SER A 104 -3.88 -15.43 -1.60
N ALA A 105 -3.83 -15.64 -2.91
CA ALA A 105 -4.54 -16.68 -3.63
C ALA A 105 -3.55 -17.55 -4.39
N ALA A 106 -3.58 -18.86 -4.15
CA ALA A 106 -2.70 -19.84 -4.80
C ALA A 106 -3.51 -20.77 -5.71
N TYR A 107 -2.98 -21.01 -6.91
CA TYR A 107 -3.59 -21.88 -7.92
C TYR A 107 -2.57 -22.89 -8.47
N PRO A 108 -2.92 -24.17 -8.64
CA PRO A 108 -2.04 -25.19 -9.19
C PRO A 108 -1.67 -24.94 -10.66
N ILE A 109 -0.41 -25.20 -11.01
CA ILE A 109 0.07 -25.24 -12.40
C ILE A 109 0.14 -26.71 -12.82
N TRP A 110 -0.63 -27.09 -13.83
CA TRP A 110 -0.73 -28.45 -14.33
C TRP A 110 0.14 -28.65 -15.58
N GLY A 111 0.79 -29.80 -15.67
CA GLY A 111 1.38 -30.33 -16.90
C GLY A 111 1.30 -31.85 -16.88
N ASP A 112 0.85 -32.45 -17.98
CA ASP A 112 0.67 -33.90 -18.12
C ASP A 112 -0.06 -34.55 -16.92
N ASP A 113 -1.18 -33.94 -16.51
CA ASP A 113 -2.04 -34.38 -15.40
C ASP A 113 -1.37 -34.37 -14.00
N GLN A 114 -0.20 -33.74 -13.90
CA GLN A 114 0.55 -33.58 -12.66
C GLN A 114 0.71 -32.11 -12.30
N VAL A 115 0.70 -31.83 -11.00
CA VAL A 115 0.96 -30.48 -10.49
C VAL A 115 2.47 -30.23 -10.54
N LEU A 116 2.88 -29.31 -11.40
CA LEU A 116 4.28 -28.90 -11.58
C LEU A 116 4.72 -27.84 -10.56
N GLY A 117 3.75 -27.06 -10.06
CA GLY A 117 3.99 -25.95 -9.15
C GLY A 117 2.70 -25.22 -8.80
N ALA A 118 2.83 -24.02 -8.22
CA ALA A 118 1.71 -23.15 -7.94
C ALA A 118 2.03 -21.71 -8.32
N VAL A 119 1.03 -20.98 -8.82
CA VAL A 119 1.08 -19.53 -8.97
C VAL A 119 0.35 -18.90 -7.79
N ILE A 120 0.95 -17.88 -7.20
CA ILE A 120 0.41 -17.13 -6.09
C ILE A 120 0.24 -15.68 -6.52
N ALA A 121 -0.97 -15.14 -6.34
CA ALA A 121 -1.26 -13.73 -6.49
C ALA A 121 -1.54 -13.14 -5.10
N GLU A 122 -0.89 -12.03 -4.78
CA GLU A 122 -1.05 -11.33 -3.51
C GLU A 122 -1.46 -9.87 -3.74
N GLU A 123 -2.30 -9.37 -2.86
CA GLU A 123 -2.75 -7.98 -2.82
C GLU A 123 -2.84 -7.51 -1.36
N THR A 124 -2.61 -6.21 -1.11
CA THR A 124 -2.67 -5.64 0.24
C THR A 124 -3.76 -4.58 0.38
N THR A 125 -4.34 -4.51 1.58
CA THR A 125 -5.35 -3.52 1.96
C THR A 125 -4.75 -2.19 2.45
N ASN A 126 -3.42 -2.05 2.45
CA ASN A 126 -2.72 -0.89 3.03
C ASN A 126 -3.21 0.46 2.47
N GLY A 127 -3.54 0.53 1.17
CA GLY A 127 -3.97 1.76 0.49
C GLY A 127 -5.26 2.41 1.04
N VAL A 128 -6.10 1.70 1.81
CA VAL A 128 -7.39 2.25 2.29
C VAL A 128 -7.23 3.18 3.50
N ARG A 129 -6.15 3.06 4.28
CA ARG A 129 -5.97 3.85 5.52
C ARG A 129 -5.44 5.26 5.26
N THR A 130 -4.78 5.47 4.13
CA THR A 130 -4.17 6.74 3.70
C THR A 130 -5.25 7.81 3.40
N LEU A 131 -6.43 7.39 2.94
CA LEU A 131 -7.54 8.29 2.58
C LEU A 131 -8.09 9.08 3.78
N ARG A 132 -8.20 8.43 4.95
CA ARG A 132 -8.76 9.08 6.15
C ARG A 132 -7.85 10.21 6.64
N HIS A 133 -6.54 9.98 6.67
CA HIS A 133 -5.59 10.99 7.12
C HIS A 133 -5.54 12.17 6.15
N LYS A 134 -5.54 11.90 4.83
CA LYS A 134 -5.50 12.97 3.81
C LYS A 134 -6.78 13.81 3.77
N ALA A 135 -7.94 13.19 4.03
CA ALA A 135 -9.20 13.92 4.15
C ALA A 135 -9.21 14.86 5.37
N LEU A 136 -8.69 14.40 6.51
CA LEU A 136 -8.55 15.23 7.72
C LEU A 136 -7.58 16.38 7.52
N GLU A 137 -6.45 16.13 6.85
CA GLU A 137 -5.46 17.15 6.51
C GLU A 137 -6.06 18.25 5.63
N LYS A 138 -6.80 17.87 4.57
CA LYS A 138 -7.46 18.83 3.68
C LYS A 138 -8.49 19.69 4.42
N LEU A 139 -9.29 19.08 5.32
CA LEU A 139 -10.26 19.82 6.12
C LEU A 139 -9.58 20.81 7.07
N PHE A 140 -8.50 20.37 7.72
CA PHE A 140 -7.74 21.20 8.65
C PHE A 140 -7.13 22.43 7.95
N ASN A 141 -6.59 22.26 6.74
CA ASN A 141 -6.05 23.37 5.96
C ASN A 141 -7.11 24.41 5.59
N VAL A 142 -8.32 23.96 5.23
CA VAL A 142 -9.44 24.87 4.94
C VAL A 142 -9.83 25.66 6.18
N ILE A 143 -9.91 25.01 7.35
CA ILE A 143 -10.23 25.68 8.62
C ILE A 143 -9.16 26.74 8.95
N LEU A 144 -7.87 26.39 8.85
CA LEU A 144 -6.78 27.34 9.11
C LEU A 144 -6.83 28.54 8.17
N ALA A 145 -7.07 28.32 6.86
CA ALA A 145 -7.18 29.41 5.90
C ALA A 145 -8.32 30.37 6.23
N VAL A 146 -9.51 29.84 6.55
CA VAL A 146 -10.67 30.64 6.93
C VAL A 146 -10.41 31.42 8.23
N MET A 147 -9.84 30.77 9.25
CA MET A 147 -9.48 31.43 10.51
C MET A 147 -8.46 32.55 10.32
N PHE A 148 -7.46 32.32 9.47
CA PHE A 148 -6.41 33.30 9.19
C PHE A 148 -6.97 34.53 8.46
N ILE A 149 -7.78 34.32 7.41
CA ILE A 149 -8.46 35.40 6.70
C ILE A 149 -9.35 36.20 7.65
N GLY A 150 -10.18 35.51 8.45
CA GLY A 150 -11.07 36.17 9.41
C GLY A 150 -10.31 37.01 10.45
N THR A 151 -9.18 36.48 10.95
CA THR A 151 -8.33 37.20 11.92
C THR A 151 -7.69 38.44 11.30
N ILE A 152 -7.17 38.34 10.07
CA ILE A 152 -6.61 39.48 9.34
C ILE A 152 -7.68 40.54 9.10
N THR A 153 -8.86 40.15 8.61
CA THR A 153 -9.95 41.09 8.36
C THR A 153 -10.37 41.83 9.63
N LEU A 154 -10.48 41.12 10.76
CA LEU A 154 -10.79 41.73 12.04
C LEU A 154 -9.66 42.64 12.55
N PHE A 155 -8.41 42.33 12.25
CA PHE A 155 -7.27 43.14 12.69
C PHE A 155 -7.12 44.46 11.91
N PHE A 156 -7.53 44.49 10.64
CA PHE A 156 -7.45 45.66 9.78
C PHE A 156 -8.73 46.51 9.74
N PHE A 157 -9.79 46.12 10.45
CA PHE A 157 -11.05 46.85 10.57
C PHE A 157 -11.24 47.35 12.00
#